data_AF-A0A0Q8LW52-F1
#
_entry.id   AF-A0A0Q8LW52-F1
#
_cell.length_a   1.000
_cell.length_b   1.000
_cell.length_c   1.000
_cell.angle_alpha   90.00
_cell.angle_beta   90.00
_cell.angle_gamma   90.00
#
_symmetry.space_group_name_H-M   'P 1'
#
loop_
_entity.id
_entity.type
_entity.pdbx_description
1 polymer ?
#
loop_
_entity_poly.entity_id
_entity_poly.type
_entity_poly.pdbx_seq_one_letter_code
_entity_poly.pdbx_strand_id
1 'polypeptide(L)' 'MTEVLRRFEAHAADAADEDRKATHEVYGESFEDAAFAFIERWRPAADDQGEIEVQLTDCESGERQCFRLDLVGGEAGLCD' A
#
# COMPACT_ATOMS: atom_id res chain seq x y z
N MET A 1 16.44 13.11 15.49
CA MET A 1 16.39 11.72 15.02
C MET A 1 16.04 11.82 13.55
N THR A 2 16.92 11.40 12.64
CA THR A 2 16.61 11.43 11.22
C THR A 2 15.58 10.35 10.96
N GLU A 3 14.34 10.72 10.64
CA GLU A 3 13.34 9.79 10.12
C GLU A 3 13.92 9.14 8.86
N VAL A 4 14.22 7.84 8.94
CA VAL A 4 14.72 7.09 7.78
C VAL A 4 13.49 6.68 6.98
N LEU A 5 13.10 7.54 6.04
CA LEU A 5 12.09 7.21 5.05
C LEU A 5 12.68 6.17 4.10
N ARG A 6 12.11 4.96 4.11
CA ARG A 6 12.48 3.88 3.19
C ARG A 6 11.65 3.96 1.93
N ARG A 7 12.22 3.51 0.81
CA ARG A 7 11.52 3.45 -0.48
C ARG A 7 10.77 2.14 -0.62
N PHE A 8 9.45 2.22 -0.70
CA PHE A 8 8.58 1.09 -0.94
C PHE A 8 7.89 1.22 -2.30
N GLU A 9 7.73 0.10 -2.99
CA GLU A 9 6.91 -0.02 -4.19
C GLU A 9 5.56 -0.60 -3.78
N ALA A 10 4.52 0.22 -3.80
CA ALA A 10 3.14 -0.16 -3.52
C ALA A 10 2.39 -0.44 -4.83
N HIS A 11 1.67 -1.56 -4.91
CA HIS A 11 0.72 -1.78 -6.00
C HIS A 11 -0.58 -2.35 -5.45
N ALA A 12 -1.71 -1.91 -6.00
CA ALA A 12 -3.02 -2.43 -5.65
C ALA A 12 -3.21 -3.77 -6.36
N ALA A 13 -3.23 -4.87 -5.60
CA ALA A 13 -3.37 -6.21 -6.15
C ALA A 13 -4.79 -6.45 -6.70
N ASP A 14 -5.80 -5.87 -6.03
CA ASP A 14 -7.22 -6.08 -6.33
C ASP A 14 -7.86 -4.95 -7.14
N ALA A 15 -7.06 -4.05 -7.71
CA ALA A 15 -7.63 -3.00 -8.55
C ALA A 15 -8.27 -3.62 -9.82
N ALA A 16 -9.59 -3.42 -9.95
CA ALA A 16 -10.39 -3.91 -11.09
C ALA A 16 -9.92 -3.37 -12.46
N ASP A 17 -9.15 -2.28 -12.46
CA ASP A 17 -8.54 -1.67 -13.64
C ASP A 17 -7.05 -1.99 -13.68
N GLU A 18 -6.58 -2.59 -14.77
CA GLU A 18 -5.15 -2.92 -14.97
C GLU A 18 -4.26 -1.65 -14.94
N ASP A 19 -4.80 -0.49 -15.34
CA ASP A 19 -4.12 0.82 -15.24
C ASP A 19 -3.95 1.28 -13.77
N ARG A 20 -4.82 0.80 -12.87
CA ARG A 20 -4.78 1.07 -11.42
C ARG A 20 -3.97 0.04 -10.62
N LYS A 21 -3.55 -1.06 -11.26
CA LYS A 21 -2.57 -2.02 -10.73
C LYS A 21 -1.12 -1.54 -10.94
N ALA A 22 -0.95 -0.30 -11.41
CA ALA A 22 0.37 0.28 -11.59
C ALA A 22 1.13 0.29 -10.26
N THR A 23 2.40 -0.10 -10.32
CA THR A 23 3.32 0.02 -9.20
C THR A 23 3.66 1.49 -8.99
N HIS A 24 3.51 1.95 -7.75
CA HIS A 24 3.79 3.31 -7.32
C HIS A 24 4.86 3.32 -6.24
N GLU A 25 5.85 4.18 -6.43
CA GLU A 25 6.91 4.38 -5.46
C GLU A 25 6.42 5.35 -4.37
N VAL A 26 6.44 4.88 -3.13
CA VAL A 26 6.08 5.64 -1.94
C VAL A 26 7.23 5.58 -0.94
N TYR A 27 7.29 6.61 -0.09
CA TYR A 27 8.30 6.71 0.94
C TYR A 27 7.57 6.69 2.29
N GLY A 28 8.02 5.83 3.19
CA GLY A 28 7.44 5.75 4.52
C GLY A 28 8.44 5.30 5.56
N GLU A 29 8.11 5.54 6.82
CA GLU A 29 8.91 5.05 7.95
C GLU A 29 8.71 3.55 8.20
N SER A 30 7.57 3.00 7.76
CA SER A 30 7.17 1.61 7.88
C SER A 30 6.22 1.22 6.74
N PHE A 31 5.95 -0.08 6.57
CA PHE A 31 5.04 -0.56 5.55
C PHE A 31 3.62 0.03 5.71
N GLU A 32 3.12 0.14 6.94
CA GLU A 32 1.82 0.76 7.23
C GLU A 32 1.78 2.24 6.79
N ASP A 33 2.79 3.03 7.18
CA ASP A 33 2.91 4.44 6.78
C ASP A 33 2.98 4.61 5.26
N ALA A 34 3.76 3.76 4.58
CA ALA A 34 3.83 3.71 3.12
C ALA A 34 2.49 3.34 2.47
N ALA A 35 1.73 2.42 3.08
CA ALA A 35 0.41 2.04 2.61
C ALA A 35 -0.60 3.19 2.71
N PHE A 36 -0.62 3.91 3.84
CA PHE A 36 -1.46 5.08 4.02
C PHE A 36 -1.10 6.19 3.03
N ALA A 37 0.19 6.50 2.87
CA ALA A 37 0.66 7.48 1.90
C ALA A 37 0.26 7.12 0.46
N PHE A 38 0.29 5.83 0.12
CA PHE A 38 -0.18 5.33 -1.17
C PHE A 38 -1.67 5.58 -1.37
N ILE A 39 -2.51 5.19 -0.40
CA ILE A 39 -3.96 5.35 -0.50
C ILE A 39 -4.39 6.82 -0.50
N GLU A 40 -3.80 7.66 0.35
CA GLU A 40 -4.14 9.08 0.41
C GLU A 40 -3.91 9.78 -0.92
N ARG A 41 -2.85 9.37 -1.63
CA ARG A 41 -2.40 10.04 -2.85
C ARG A 41 -2.97 9.45 -4.13
N TRP A 42 -3.19 8.13 -4.19
CA TRP A 42 -3.73 7.47 -5.38
C TRP A 42 -5.21 7.13 -5.29
N ARG A 43 -5.78 7.04 -4.07
CA ARG A 43 -7.17 6.63 -3.81
C ARG A 43 -7.65 5.54 -4.78
N PRO A 44 -6.94 4.41 -4.83
CA PRO A 44 -7.37 3.27 -5.63
C PRO A 44 -8.81 2.89 -5.26
N ALA A 45 -9.58 2.41 -6.24
CA ALA A 45 -10.94 1.96 -5.98
C ALA A 45 -10.88 0.73 -5.07
N ALA A 46 -11.49 0.84 -3.90
CA ALA A 46 -11.75 -0.30 -3.05
C ALA A 46 -12.89 -1.14 -3.62
N ASP A 47 -12.91 -2.40 -3.19
CA ASP A 47 -13.95 -3.33 -3.55
C ASP A 47 -15.29 -2.97 -2.89
N ASP A 48 -16.36 -3.74 -3.14
CA ASP A 48 -17.72 -3.41 -2.65
C ASP A 48 -17.80 -3.34 -1.10
N GLN A 49 -16.85 -4.00 -0.43
CA GLN A 49 -16.67 -3.95 1.04
C GLN A 49 -15.87 -2.74 1.54
N GLY A 50 -15.27 -1.94 0.65
CA GLY A 50 -14.37 -0.85 1.02
C GLY A 50 -12.96 -1.30 1.40
N GLU A 51 -12.62 -2.56 1.13
CA GLU A 51 -11.29 -3.13 1.35
C GLU A 51 -10.43 -2.99 0.09
N ILE A 52 -9.13 -2.78 0.28
CA ILE A 52 -8.14 -2.82 -0.79
C ILE A 52 -6.91 -3.61 -0.36
N GLU A 53 -6.45 -4.49 -1.24
CA GLU A 53 -5.20 -5.20 -1.06
C GLU A 53 -4.06 -4.44 -1.75
N VAL A 54 -3.10 -3.98 -0.95
CA VAL A 54 -1.90 -3.28 -1.39
C VAL A 54 -0.70 -4.15 -1.08
N GLN A 55 0.07 -4.47 -2.10
CA GLN A 55 1.30 -5.22 -1.95
C GLN A 55 2.47 -4.25 -2.01
N LEU A 56 3.25 -4.22 -0.94
CA LEU A 56 4.39 -3.35 -0.72
C LEU A 56 5.68 -4.15 -0.87
N THR A 57 6.62 -3.62 -1.63
CA THR A 57 7.97 -4.17 -1.76
C THR A 57 8.98 -3.14 -1.30
N ASP A 58 9.74 -3.44 -0.24
CA ASP A 58 10.87 -2.64 0.20
C ASP A 58 11.97 -2.71 -0.86
N CYS A 59 12.32 -1.58 -1.46
CA CYS A 59 13.35 -1.55 -2.49
C CYS A 59 14.76 -1.69 -1.91
N GLU A 60 14.95 -1.35 -0.64
CA GLU A 60 16.26 -1.41 0.01
C GLU A 60 16.64 -2.83 0.44
N SER A 61 15.72 -3.55 1.08
CA SER A 61 15.92 -4.93 1.56
C SER A 61 15.40 -5.99 0.59
N GLY A 62 14.51 -5.62 -0.34
CA GLY A 62 13.83 -6.54 -1.25
C GLY A 62 12.66 -7.32 -0.61
N GLU A 63 12.25 -6.93 0.60
CA GLU A 63 11.20 -7.61 1.36
C GLU A 63 9.82 -7.24 0.81
N ARG A 64 8.97 -8.24 0.58
CA ARG A 64 7.61 -8.04 0.05
C ARG A 64 6.61 -8.39 1.13
N GLN A 65 5.70 -7.47 1.41
CA GLN A 65 4.57 -7.70 2.29
C GLN A 65 3.26 -7.29 1.63
N CYS A 66 2.25 -8.13 1.82
CA CYS A 66 0.89 -7.84 1.43
C CYS A 66 0.15 -7.24 2.61
N PHE A 67 -0.47 -6.08 2.38
CA PHE A 67 -1.32 -5.42 3.34
C PHE A 67 -2.73 -5.27 2.76
N ARG A 68 -3.74 -5.61 3.55
CA ARG A 68 -5.13 -5.27 3.27
C ARG A 68 -5.49 -4.03 4.06
N LEU A 69 -5.90 -2.97 3.37
CA LEU A 69 -6.36 -1.73 3.98
C LEU A 69 -7.87 -1.65 3.87
N ASP A 70 -8.54 -1.49 5.00
CA ASP A 70 -9.96 -1.23 5.08
C ASP A 70 -10.19 0.30 5.04
N LEU A 71 -10.77 0.80 3.95
CA LEU A 71 -11.03 2.24 3.79
C LEU A 71 -12.21 2.73 4.65
N VAL A 72 -13.06 1.81 5.11
CA VAL A 72 -14.24 2.13 5.93
C VAL A 72 -13.84 2.37 7.38
N GLY A 73 -13.02 1.49 7.93
CA GLY A 73 -12.48 1.55 9.29
C GLY A 73 -11.14 2.28 9.37
N GLY A 74 -10.44 2.46 8.25
CA GLY A 74 -9.12 3.07 8.21
C GLY A 74 -8.02 2.21 8.84
N GLU A 75 -8.20 0.88 8.87
CA GLU A 75 -7.22 -0.05 9.43
C GLU A 75 -6.42 -0.73 8.32
N ALA A 76 -5.15 -1.00 8.58
CA ALA A 76 -4.29 -1.81 7.72
C ALA A 76 -3.96 -3.13 8.43
N GLY A 77 -4.24 -4.25 7.77
CA GLY A 77 -3.89 -5.60 8.23
C GLY A 77 -2.95 -6.29 7.26
N LEU A 78 -2.27 -7.34 7.70
CA LEU A 78 -1.50 -8.22 6.81
C LEU A 78 -2.46 -9.14 6.05
N CYS A 79 -2.19 -9.42 4.77
CA CYS A 79 -2.87 -10.52 4.09
C CYS A 79 -2.37 -11.86 4.67
N ASP A 80 -3.28 -12.67 5.19
CA ASP A 80 -3.04 -14.07 5.59
C ASP A 80 -3.18 -15.03 4.39
#